data_AF-A0AA39JF50-F1
#
_entry.id   AF-A0AA39JF50-F1
#
_cell.length_a   1.000
_cell.length_b   1.000
_cell.length_c   1.000
_cell.angle_alpha   90.00
_cell.angle_beta   90.00
_cell.angle_gamma   90.00
#
_symmetry.space_group_name_H-M   'P 1'
#
loop_
_entity.id
_entity.type
_entity.pdbx_description
1 polymer ?
#
loop_
_entity_poly.entity_id
_entity_poly.type
_entity_poly.pdbx_seq_one_letter_code
_entity_poly.pdbx_strand_id
1 'polypeptide(L)'
;MRCLRKYYLISFLRPYLLLLSIRSTPPPVLGHSVKCARIGIPSSPHMHLYGRTSPIDTSPKAIGRPRNHTDNRLFDVLKHSQDQPLSIRFVEGKDCVHSDTHMLLRILMKHAPRWKNLDFTFSNPETIAVLDAVRGRLDSLESLKISGSPGIIADMPWSATPCRIFADAPKLRSAGVSLGGFTLQLPFGQLKSFNDHWRGARAREMSIPEGITKYLQEMGQVEEYKLHGRELENVTPIMDDIRLPFLRALYAGDPRILRSIVAPKLEEVYVQLFNKEFREANLSALLLQIERSGCALRKITLGDCIPVVNEFISILRASPTLEELTLTFTGWNDRVNSCFLEILPSLHIKGEGEGGVLVPRLTKLNVIVQHKHKSRSVPSMSFLKDTLIEAVENRRNHQVAGVAKLASVQVWVAVLVEWDMVVSPGVGNVERWNRLKEGGMGALFYVIGGRADDECPPHISCMIRVNPDPKSPAYLQRQYV
;
A
#
# COMPACT_ATOMS: atom_id res chain seq x y z
N MET A 1 -27.98 -16.92 29.34
CA MET A 1 -26.52 -16.79 29.55
C MET A 1 -25.81 -17.58 28.45
N ARG A 2 -25.27 -16.91 27.43
CA ARG A 2 -24.48 -17.54 26.35
C ARG A 2 -23.08 -16.93 26.32
N CYS A 3 -22.07 -17.80 26.33
CA CYS A 3 -20.66 -17.48 26.25
C CYS A 3 -20.30 -16.76 24.95
N LEU A 4 -19.69 -15.57 25.07
CA LEU A 4 -19.02 -14.83 24.01
C LEU A 4 -17.66 -14.36 24.54
N ARG A 5 -16.58 -15.09 24.20
CA ARG A 5 -15.16 -14.73 24.34
C ARG A 5 -14.40 -15.61 23.35
N LYS A 6 -13.44 -15.19 22.52
CA LYS A 6 -12.66 -13.96 22.33
C LYS A 6 -12.02 -14.08 20.93
N TYR A 7 -12.05 -13.03 20.10
CA TYR A 7 -11.09 -12.82 19.01
C TYR A 7 -10.75 -11.34 18.94
N TYR A 8 -9.58 -10.95 19.47
CA TYR A 8 -8.97 -9.63 19.23
C TYR A 8 -7.45 -9.75 19.38
N LEU A 9 -6.74 -9.82 18.25
CA LEU A 9 -5.32 -9.51 18.05
C LEU A 9 -5.08 -9.77 16.55
N ILE A 10 -4.76 -8.81 15.68
CA ILE A 10 -3.52 -8.06 15.55
C ILE A 10 -3.74 -6.99 14.47
N SER A 11 -3.35 -5.74 14.73
CA SER A 11 -3.32 -4.65 13.75
C SER A 11 -1.99 -3.95 13.91
N PHE A 12 -1.05 -4.18 12.99
CA PHE A 12 0.08 -3.31 12.67
C PHE A 12 0.88 -3.99 11.56
N LEU A 13 0.83 -3.46 10.33
CA LEU A 13 1.98 -3.13 9.47
C LEU A 13 1.52 -2.81 8.05
N ARG A 14 2.16 -1.79 7.49
CA ARG A 14 2.05 -1.27 6.13
C ARG A 14 3.37 -1.55 5.39
N PRO A 15 3.41 -1.41 4.05
CA PRO A 15 4.39 -2.08 3.22
C PRO A 15 5.70 -1.30 3.14
N TYR A 16 6.79 -1.96 3.53
CA TYR A 16 8.12 -1.76 2.97
C TYR A 16 8.53 -3.10 2.39
N LEU A 17 8.40 -3.29 1.08
CA LEU A 17 9.13 -4.28 0.26
C LEU A 17 8.72 -4.11 -1.21
N LEU A 18 9.23 -3.06 -1.84
CA LEU A 18 9.33 -2.89 -3.29
C LEU A 18 10.62 -2.11 -3.55
N LEU A 19 11.77 -2.75 -3.26
CA LEU A 19 13.11 -2.32 -3.66
C LEU A 19 14.10 -3.46 -3.35
N LEU A 20 13.97 -4.57 -4.09
CA LEU A 20 15.09 -5.47 -4.32
C LEU A 20 15.52 -5.27 -5.78
N SER A 21 16.38 -4.27 -5.98
CA SER A 21 17.15 -4.13 -7.22
C SER A 21 18.28 -5.15 -7.18
N ILE A 22 18.04 -6.35 -7.73
CA ILE A 22 19.11 -7.32 -7.97
C ILE A 22 19.88 -6.84 -9.20
N ARG A 23 21.01 -6.15 -9.00
CA ARG A 23 22.04 -6.00 -10.03
C ARG A 23 22.95 -7.22 -9.96
N SER A 24 23.00 -7.98 -11.05
CA SER A 24 23.91 -9.10 -11.25
C SER A 24 25.31 -8.57 -11.61
N THR A 25 26.26 -8.70 -10.69
CA THR A 25 27.70 -8.68 -10.97
C THR A 25 28.39 -9.79 -10.18
N PRO A 26 29.40 -10.47 -10.74
CA PRO A 26 30.00 -11.66 -10.13
C PRO A 26 30.85 -11.30 -8.90
N PRO A 27 31.10 -12.24 -7.97
CA PRO A 27 31.87 -11.96 -6.77
C PRO A 27 33.38 -11.98 -7.06
N PRO A 28 34.20 -11.13 -6.44
CA PRO A 28 35.63 -11.35 -6.35
C PRO A 28 35.94 -12.30 -5.19
N VAL A 29 36.86 -13.21 -5.46
CA VAL A 29 37.50 -14.13 -4.51
C VAL A 29 38.46 -13.36 -3.61
N LEU A 30 38.27 -13.40 -2.30
CA LEU A 30 39.28 -13.14 -1.25
C LEU A 30 38.88 -14.01 -0.04
N GLY A 31 39.66 -14.97 0.46
CA GLY A 31 41.08 -14.91 0.77
C GLY A 31 41.23 -14.56 2.25
N HIS A 32 41.44 -15.57 3.11
CA HIS A 32 41.79 -15.39 4.52
C HIS A 32 42.98 -14.42 4.69
N SER A 33 42.96 -13.53 5.69
CA SER A 33 43.99 -13.42 6.74
C SER A 33 43.86 -12.17 7.65
N VAL A 34 44.02 -12.44 8.96
CA VAL A 34 44.69 -11.63 10.01
C VAL A 34 43.96 -10.49 10.76
N LYS A 35 43.88 -10.73 12.07
CA LYS A 35 43.79 -9.83 13.23
C LYS A 35 44.86 -8.72 13.19
N CYS A 36 44.46 -7.46 13.36
CA CYS A 36 45.02 -6.50 14.33
C CYS A 36 44.57 -5.07 13.99
N ALA A 37 43.91 -4.42 14.95
CA ALA A 37 44.20 -3.06 15.41
C ALA A 37 43.04 -2.53 16.26
N ARG A 38 43.14 -2.78 17.57
CA ARG A 38 42.57 -1.90 18.59
C ARG A 38 43.48 -0.66 18.59
N ILE A 39 43.04 0.42 17.95
CA ILE A 39 43.63 1.74 18.13
C ILE A 39 42.46 2.70 18.34
N GLY A 40 42.44 3.34 19.51
CA GLY A 40 41.49 4.38 19.85
C GLY A 40 41.62 5.54 18.87
N ILE A 41 40.51 5.91 18.24
CA ILE A 41 40.39 7.17 17.52
C ILE A 41 39.68 8.13 18.48
N PRO A 42 40.34 9.21 18.93
CA PRO A 42 39.69 10.25 19.68
C PRO A 42 38.71 11.01 18.76
N SER A 43 37.61 11.44 19.37
CA SER A 43 36.57 12.33 18.85
C SER A 43 37.09 13.38 17.85
N SER A 44 36.71 13.22 16.58
CA SER A 44 36.80 14.27 15.56
C SER A 44 35.47 15.05 15.50
N PRO A 45 35.44 16.39 15.62
CA PRO A 45 34.21 17.17 15.66
C PRO A 45 33.56 17.45 14.29
N HIS A 46 34.15 17.00 13.17
CA HIS A 46 33.71 17.43 11.84
C HIS A 46 33.57 16.27 10.86
N MET A 47 32.60 15.40 11.10
CA MET A 47 32.14 14.41 10.12
C MET A 47 30.63 14.61 9.87
N HIS A 48 30.30 15.52 8.95
CA HIS A 48 28.94 15.79 8.45
C HIS A 48 28.44 14.66 7.52
N LEU A 49 28.38 13.43 8.05
CA LEU A 49 27.81 12.27 7.37
C LEU A 49 26.61 11.72 8.15
N TYR A 50 25.66 12.58 8.51
CA TYR A 50 24.36 12.15 9.05
C TYR A 50 23.22 13.07 8.56
N GLY A 51 22.88 12.98 7.27
CA GLY A 51 21.73 13.69 6.70
C GLY A 51 20.36 13.09 7.03
N ARG A 52 20.30 12.00 7.81
CA ARG A 52 19.05 11.39 8.29
C ARG A 52 19.14 11.19 9.79
N THR A 53 18.54 12.10 10.55
CA THR A 53 18.26 11.90 11.97
C THR A 53 17.29 10.72 12.09
N SER A 54 17.72 9.65 12.77
CA SER A 54 16.83 8.55 13.14
C SER A 54 15.62 9.09 13.91
N PRO A 55 14.41 8.56 13.68
CA PRO A 55 13.24 9.02 14.41
C PRO A 55 13.38 8.72 15.90
N ILE A 56 12.99 9.68 16.74
CA ILE A 56 12.79 9.47 18.17
C ILE A 56 11.54 8.61 18.32
N ASP A 57 11.72 7.31 18.60
CA ASP A 57 10.63 6.33 18.72
C ASP A 57 10.32 6.07 20.19
N THR A 58 9.09 6.42 20.61
CA THR A 58 8.64 6.21 22.00
C THR A 58 7.92 4.90 22.22
N SER A 59 7.92 4.00 21.23
CA SER A 59 7.21 2.74 21.37
C SER A 59 7.79 1.90 22.51
N PRO A 60 6.96 1.08 23.20
CA PRO A 60 7.43 0.20 24.27
C PRO A 60 8.60 -0.73 23.87
N LYS A 61 8.74 -1.03 22.57
CA LYS A 61 9.84 -1.84 22.02
C LYS A 61 11.16 -1.07 21.94
N ALA A 62 11.12 0.22 21.61
CA ALA A 62 12.30 1.06 21.47
C ALA A 62 12.84 1.51 22.84
N ILE A 63 11.94 1.78 23.79
CA ILE A 63 12.26 2.30 25.11
C ILE A 63 12.78 1.22 26.07
N GLY A 64 12.51 -0.08 25.81
CA GLY A 64 12.73 -1.15 26.78
C GLY A 64 11.71 -1.06 27.94
N ARG A 65 11.64 -2.06 28.82
CA ARG A 65 10.72 -1.98 29.97
C ARG A 65 11.00 -0.68 30.75
N PRO A 66 9.97 0.12 31.07
CA PRO A 66 10.15 1.39 31.76
C PRO A 66 10.74 1.12 33.14
N ARG A 67 12.03 1.39 33.26
CA ARG A 67 12.70 1.71 34.53
C ARG A 67 13.06 3.18 34.43
N ASN A 68 13.20 3.88 35.57
CA ASN A 68 13.46 5.32 35.76
C ASN A 68 14.57 5.98 34.90
N HIS A 69 15.21 5.27 33.96
CA HIS A 69 16.27 5.75 33.06
C HIS A 69 15.77 6.23 31.69
N THR A 70 14.48 6.09 31.36
CA THR A 70 13.95 6.42 30.04
C THR A 70 13.83 7.91 29.79
N ASP A 71 13.55 8.70 30.84
CA ASP A 71 13.47 10.15 30.75
C ASP A 71 14.84 10.76 30.42
N ASN A 72 15.89 10.33 31.11
CA ASN A 72 17.26 10.84 30.90
C ASN A 72 17.75 10.60 29.48
N ARG A 73 17.48 9.42 28.89
CA ARG A 73 17.87 9.13 27.51
C ARG A 73 17.17 10.01 26.49
N LEU A 74 15.87 10.28 26.68
CA LEU A 74 15.16 11.18 25.79
C LEU A 74 15.71 12.61 25.89
N PHE A 75 15.94 13.11 27.11
CA PHE A 75 16.56 14.41 27.31
C PHE A 75 17.93 14.51 26.66
N ASP A 76 18.76 13.48 26.80
CA ASP A 76 20.07 13.41 26.15
C ASP A 76 19.90 13.49 24.63
N VAL A 77 19.03 12.67 24.03
CA VAL A 77 18.79 12.71 22.56
C VAL A 77 18.30 14.09 22.12
N LEU A 78 17.36 14.69 22.83
CA LEU A 78 16.83 16.03 22.52
C LEU A 78 17.91 17.10 22.66
N LYS A 79 18.76 17.03 23.69
CA LYS A 79 19.88 17.94 23.92
C LYS A 79 20.95 17.83 22.84
N HIS A 80 21.34 16.60 22.47
CA HIS A 80 22.31 16.36 21.39
C HIS A 80 21.78 16.78 20.03
N SER A 81 20.46 16.74 19.81
CA SER A 81 19.84 17.19 18.56
C SER A 81 19.80 18.73 18.39
N GLN A 82 20.10 19.50 19.44
CA GLN A 82 20.19 20.97 19.42
C GLN A 82 19.03 21.67 18.70
N ASP A 83 19.25 22.26 17.51
CA ASP A 83 18.22 22.93 16.70
C ASP A 83 17.85 22.13 15.43
N GLN A 84 18.37 20.91 15.29
CA GLN A 84 18.10 20.09 14.12
C GLN A 84 16.62 19.72 14.02
N PRO A 85 16.05 19.60 12.80
CA PRO A 85 14.68 19.13 12.61
C PRO A 85 14.48 17.73 13.21
N LEU A 86 13.35 17.53 13.88
CA LEU A 86 13.02 16.30 14.59
C LEU A 86 12.04 15.44 13.81
N SER A 87 12.31 14.13 13.75
CA SER A 87 11.32 13.13 13.34
C SER A 87 10.89 12.35 14.57
N ILE A 88 9.60 12.37 14.87
CA ILE A 88 9.05 11.78 16.09
C ILE A 88 8.06 10.69 15.71
N ARG A 89 8.21 9.54 16.36
CA ARG A 89 7.23 8.47 16.35
C ARG A 89 6.76 8.23 17.77
N PHE A 90 5.57 8.72 18.07
CA PHE A 90 4.92 8.54 19.35
C PHE A 90 3.92 7.40 19.28
N VAL A 91 4.07 6.39 20.13
CA VAL A 91 3.13 5.26 20.20
C VAL A 91 2.74 5.04 21.65
N GLU A 92 1.49 5.35 21.97
CA GLU A 92 0.92 5.06 23.29
C GLU A 92 0.78 3.55 23.50
N GLY A 93 1.45 3.03 24.54
CA GLY A 93 1.34 1.63 24.92
C GLY A 93 -0.01 1.33 25.55
N LYS A 94 -0.57 0.15 25.26
CA LYS A 94 -1.87 -0.28 25.79
C LYS A 94 -1.92 -0.38 27.32
N ASP A 95 -0.78 -0.68 27.92
CA ASP A 95 -0.64 -0.93 29.37
C ASP A 95 0.16 0.19 30.08
N CYS A 96 0.36 1.33 29.42
CA CYS A 96 1.09 2.45 30.00
C CYS A 96 0.19 3.25 30.94
N VAL A 97 0.74 3.68 32.09
CA VAL A 97 0.05 4.60 32.99
C VAL A 97 -0.10 5.95 32.27
N HIS A 98 -1.33 6.47 32.18
CA HIS A 98 -1.62 7.68 31.41
C HIS A 98 -0.77 8.91 31.82
N SER A 99 -0.44 9.04 33.11
CA SER A 99 0.44 10.10 33.62
C SER A 99 1.80 10.13 32.94
N ASP A 100 2.41 8.96 32.76
CA ASP A 100 3.77 8.82 32.22
C ASP A 100 3.76 9.11 30.72
N THR A 101 2.75 8.60 30.01
CA THR A 101 2.51 8.90 28.59
C THR A 101 2.34 10.41 28.37
N HIS A 102 1.54 11.08 29.20
CA HIS A 102 1.33 12.53 29.11
C HIS A 102 2.59 13.32 29.47
N MET A 103 3.36 12.88 30.46
CA MET A 103 4.63 13.50 30.83
C MET A 103 5.62 13.44 29.65
N LEU A 104 5.77 12.26 29.05
CA LEU A 104 6.65 12.05 27.90
C LEU A 104 6.23 12.93 26.71
N LEU A 105 4.94 12.96 26.42
CA LEU A 105 4.38 13.79 25.36
C LEU A 105 4.65 15.28 25.60
N ARG A 106 4.44 15.77 26.84
CA ARG A 106 4.74 17.16 27.23
C ARG A 106 6.21 17.51 27.05
N ILE A 107 7.14 16.60 27.33
CA ILE A 107 8.58 16.81 27.08
C ILE A 107 8.82 17.01 25.58
N LEU A 108 8.28 16.13 24.74
CA LEU A 108 8.41 16.24 23.29
C LEU A 108 7.81 17.56 22.75
N MET A 109 6.64 17.95 23.26
CA MET A 109 5.90 19.15 22.82
C MET A 109 6.64 20.46 23.10
N LYS A 110 7.62 20.48 24.01
CA LYS A 110 8.51 21.63 24.18
C LYS A 110 9.31 21.92 22.90
N HIS A 111 9.59 20.88 22.11
CA HIS A 111 10.35 20.95 20.86
C HIS A 111 9.47 20.99 19.60
N ALA A 112 8.15 21.23 19.74
CA ALA A 112 7.20 21.25 18.62
C ALA A 112 7.59 22.09 17.40
N PRO A 113 8.20 23.30 17.55
CA PRO A 113 8.62 24.11 16.40
C PRO A 113 9.64 23.43 15.47
N ARG A 114 10.36 22.42 15.99
CA ARG A 114 11.37 21.65 15.25
C ARG A 114 10.82 20.36 14.65
N TRP A 115 9.58 20.00 14.94
CA TRP A 115 8.99 18.76 14.43
C TRP A 115 8.83 18.86 12.92
N LYS A 116 9.54 17.99 12.19
CA LYS A 116 9.49 17.87 10.73
C LYS A 116 8.58 16.73 10.31
N ASN A 117 8.70 15.58 10.97
CA ASN A 117 7.86 14.41 10.74
C ASN A 117 7.26 13.95 12.07
N LEU A 118 5.95 13.69 12.09
CA LEU A 118 5.24 13.20 13.27
C LEU A 118 4.41 11.96 12.89
N ASP A 119 4.71 10.81 13.50
CA ASP A 119 3.86 9.61 13.48
C ASP A 119 3.28 9.41 14.90
N PHE A 120 2.02 9.79 15.09
CA PHE A 120 1.34 9.81 16.37
C PHE A 120 0.26 8.73 16.44
N THR A 121 0.48 7.73 17.28
CA THR A 121 -0.48 6.66 17.56
C THR A 121 -0.94 6.78 19.00
N PHE A 122 -2.25 6.96 19.20
CA PHE A 122 -2.84 7.06 20.53
C PHE A 122 -3.89 5.98 20.78
N SER A 123 -4.02 5.64 22.05
CA SER A 123 -5.02 4.73 22.59
C SER A 123 -5.88 5.40 23.67
N ASN A 124 -5.76 6.71 23.92
CA ASN A 124 -6.68 7.44 24.80
C ASN A 124 -7.07 8.79 24.15
N PRO A 125 -8.37 9.13 24.10
CA PRO A 125 -8.86 10.46 23.68
C PRO A 125 -8.21 11.65 24.39
N GLU A 126 -7.91 11.52 25.67
CA GLU A 126 -7.28 12.58 26.45
C GLU A 126 -5.86 12.87 25.95
N THR A 127 -5.16 11.86 25.43
CA THR A 127 -3.82 12.01 24.86
C THR A 127 -3.82 12.93 23.64
N ILE A 128 -4.86 12.88 22.80
CA ILE A 128 -4.98 13.83 21.68
C ILE A 128 -5.38 15.24 22.17
N ALA A 129 -6.15 15.36 23.25
CA ALA A 129 -6.47 16.67 23.84
C ALA A 129 -5.20 17.37 24.37
N VAL A 130 -4.25 16.61 24.93
CA VAL A 130 -2.95 17.16 25.37
C VAL A 130 -2.19 17.81 24.22
N LEU A 131 -2.29 17.27 22.99
CA LEU A 131 -1.62 17.85 21.81
C LEU A 131 -2.13 19.25 21.44
N ASP A 132 -3.27 19.73 21.94
CA ASP A 132 -3.78 21.06 21.61
C ASP A 132 -2.79 22.18 22.03
N ALA A 133 -1.96 21.94 23.04
CA ALA A 133 -0.93 22.90 23.45
C ALA A 133 0.26 23.06 22.47
N VAL A 134 0.34 22.29 21.37
CA VAL A 134 1.27 22.57 20.26
C VAL A 134 0.63 23.32 19.10
N ARG A 135 -0.65 23.66 19.19
CA ARG A 135 -1.33 24.41 18.15
C ARG A 135 -0.60 25.74 17.88
N GLY A 136 -0.45 26.07 16.60
CA GLY A 136 0.28 27.26 16.15
C GLY A 136 1.81 27.20 16.36
N ARG A 137 2.37 26.06 16.76
CA ARG A 137 3.83 25.87 16.98
C ARG A 137 4.42 24.81 16.05
N LEU A 138 3.78 24.54 14.91
CA LEU A 138 4.12 23.45 13.99
C LEU A 138 4.70 23.98 12.65
N ASP A 139 5.48 25.06 12.72
CA ASP A 139 6.00 25.79 11.55
C ASP A 139 6.93 24.96 10.65
N SER A 140 7.51 23.89 11.19
CA SER A 140 8.44 23.01 10.48
C SER A 140 7.82 21.68 10.06
N LEU A 141 6.55 21.41 10.41
CA LEU A 141 5.93 20.10 10.20
C LEU A 141 5.66 19.90 8.71
N GLU A 142 6.32 18.93 8.09
CA GLU A 142 6.19 18.57 6.68
C GLU A 142 5.35 17.31 6.46
N SER A 143 5.44 16.36 7.40
CA SER A 143 4.74 15.07 7.33
C SER A 143 4.04 14.73 8.64
N LEU A 144 2.75 14.44 8.55
CA LEU A 144 1.91 14.00 9.66
C LEU A 144 1.36 12.61 9.37
N LYS A 145 1.43 11.72 10.35
CA LYS A 145 0.66 10.48 10.39
C LYS A 145 0.02 10.37 11.76
N ILE A 146 -1.29 10.20 11.80
CA ILE A 146 -2.05 10.13 13.03
C ILE A 146 -3.01 8.94 12.98
N SER A 147 -2.99 8.13 14.04
CA SER A 147 -3.81 6.93 14.12
C SER A 147 -4.30 6.68 15.53
N GLY A 148 -5.56 6.23 15.63
CA GLY A 148 -6.20 5.85 16.87
C GLY A 148 -6.29 4.33 16.97
N SER A 149 -6.18 3.80 18.19
CA SER A 149 -6.38 2.37 18.39
C SER A 149 -7.86 1.99 18.16
N PRO A 150 -8.16 0.82 17.56
CA PRO A 150 -9.52 0.47 17.13
C PRO A 150 -10.58 0.50 18.23
N GLY A 151 -10.20 0.24 19.49
CA GLY A 151 -11.15 0.19 20.62
C GLY A 151 -11.68 1.56 21.03
N ILE A 152 -10.91 2.64 20.85
CA ILE A 152 -11.27 3.98 21.31
C ILE A 152 -12.15 4.71 20.30
N ILE A 153 -11.95 4.41 19.02
CA ILE A 153 -12.71 5.01 17.92
C ILE A 153 -14.21 4.71 18.04
N ALA A 154 -14.59 3.60 18.69
CA ALA A 154 -15.99 3.24 18.91
C ALA A 154 -16.67 4.10 19.99
N ASP A 155 -15.96 4.46 21.06
CA ASP A 155 -16.56 4.97 22.31
C ASP A 155 -16.31 6.47 22.57
N MET A 156 -15.52 7.15 21.74
CA MET A 156 -15.22 8.57 21.93
C MET A 156 -16.50 9.42 21.78
N PRO A 157 -16.92 10.24 22.75
CA PRO A 157 -18.01 11.19 22.56
C PRO A 157 -17.52 12.29 21.63
N TRP A 158 -17.95 12.21 20.38
CA TRP A 158 -17.52 13.09 19.31
C TRP A 158 -18.03 14.51 19.58
N SER A 159 -17.13 15.44 19.87
CA SER A 159 -17.48 16.84 19.71
C SER A 159 -17.75 17.08 18.24
N ALA A 160 -18.89 17.70 17.90
CA ALA A 160 -19.18 18.16 16.53
C ALA A 160 -18.07 19.05 15.95
N THR A 161 -17.20 19.59 16.82
CA THR A 161 -16.07 20.43 16.48
C THR A 161 -14.88 19.61 15.95
N PRO A 162 -14.41 19.87 14.71
CA PRO A 162 -13.19 19.27 14.18
C PRO A 162 -11.97 19.63 15.02
N CYS A 163 -11.03 18.70 15.15
CA CYS A 163 -9.77 18.92 15.85
C CYS A 163 -8.83 19.80 15.01
N ARG A 164 -8.41 20.94 15.56
CA ARG A 164 -7.68 22.01 14.84
C ARG A 164 -6.18 22.07 15.11
N ILE A 165 -5.64 21.07 15.81
CA ILE A 165 -4.24 21.05 16.28
C ILE A 165 -3.25 21.28 15.13
N PHE A 166 -3.55 20.70 13.96
CA PHE A 166 -2.67 20.72 12.78
C PHE A 166 -3.10 21.73 11.70
N ALA A 167 -4.15 22.53 11.95
CA ALA A 167 -4.69 23.47 10.95
C ALA A 167 -3.65 24.53 10.55
N ASP A 168 -2.82 24.95 11.52
CA ASP A 168 -1.86 26.05 11.38
C ASP A 168 -0.42 25.55 11.12
N ALA A 169 -0.26 24.47 10.34
CA ALA A 169 1.05 23.89 10.00
C ALA A 169 1.47 24.25 8.57
N PRO A 170 2.10 25.41 8.30
CA PRO A 170 2.28 25.99 6.95
C PRO A 170 3.24 25.22 6.02
N LYS A 171 4.03 24.28 6.55
CA LYS A 171 4.92 23.43 5.76
C LYS A 171 4.38 22.03 5.52
N LEU A 172 3.18 21.70 6.04
CA LEU A 172 2.63 20.37 5.93
C LEU A 172 2.34 20.03 4.46
N ARG A 173 2.98 18.98 3.94
CA ARG A 173 2.83 18.49 2.56
C ARG A 173 2.25 17.09 2.49
N SER A 174 2.40 16.27 3.53
CA SER A 174 1.85 14.92 3.59
C SER A 174 1.10 14.68 4.89
N ALA A 175 -0.11 14.13 4.79
CA ALA A 175 -0.92 13.77 5.94
C ALA A 175 -1.52 12.36 5.78
N GLY A 176 -1.36 11.53 6.80
CA GLY A 176 -1.97 10.21 6.91
C GLY A 176 -2.87 10.12 8.13
N VAL A 177 -4.16 9.87 7.93
CA VAL A 177 -5.16 9.86 9.00
C VAL A 177 -5.77 8.46 9.09
N SER A 178 -5.87 7.92 10.31
CA SER A 178 -6.49 6.62 10.58
C SER A 178 -7.29 6.69 11.87
N LEU A 179 -8.39 7.43 11.85
CA LEU A 179 -9.15 7.80 13.04
C LEU A 179 -10.64 7.42 12.98
N GLY A 180 -11.02 6.57 12.02
CA GLY A 180 -12.35 5.95 11.97
C GLY A 180 -13.53 6.92 12.04
N GLY A 181 -13.38 8.06 11.35
CA GLY A 181 -14.38 9.13 11.26
C GLY A 181 -13.99 10.45 11.86
N PHE A 182 -12.90 10.51 12.65
CA PHE A 182 -12.48 11.76 13.30
C PHE A 182 -12.10 12.81 12.29
N THR A 183 -12.75 13.96 12.39
CA THR A 183 -12.49 15.10 11.53
C THR A 183 -11.34 15.93 12.11
N LEU A 184 -10.23 15.94 11.37
CA LEU A 184 -9.07 16.79 11.58
C LEU A 184 -9.16 17.96 10.61
N GLN A 185 -9.01 19.17 11.11
CA GLN A 185 -8.77 20.30 10.24
C GLN A 185 -7.29 20.32 9.84
N LEU A 186 -7.04 20.23 8.54
CA LEU A 186 -5.70 20.23 7.94
C LEU A 186 -5.57 21.39 6.96
N PRO A 187 -4.36 21.90 6.71
CA PRO A 187 -4.10 22.94 5.72
C PRO A 187 -4.12 22.32 4.30
N PHE A 188 -5.29 21.90 3.82
CA PHE A 188 -5.41 21.20 2.52
C PHE A 188 -4.92 22.02 1.32
N GLY A 189 -4.97 23.35 1.39
CA GLY A 189 -4.48 24.25 0.33
C GLY A 189 -2.98 24.13 0.02
N GLN A 190 -2.23 23.34 0.77
CA GLN A 190 -0.79 23.10 0.55
C GLN A 190 -0.40 21.61 0.65
N LEU A 191 -1.35 20.74 0.98
CA LEU A 191 -1.12 19.30 1.03
C LEU A 191 -0.91 18.76 -0.38
N LYS A 192 0.09 17.89 -0.53
CA LYS A 192 0.42 17.20 -1.79
C LYS A 192 0.03 15.74 -1.76
N SER A 193 0.11 15.10 -0.59
CA SER A 193 -0.30 13.71 -0.39
C SER A 193 -1.24 13.61 0.80
N PHE A 194 -2.39 12.97 0.59
CA PHE A 194 -3.34 12.67 1.65
C PHE A 194 -3.68 11.19 1.69
N ASN A 195 -3.63 10.59 2.88
CA ASN A 195 -3.78 9.16 3.07
C ASN A 195 -4.78 8.86 4.17
N ASP A 196 -5.99 8.51 3.77
CA ASP A 196 -7.14 8.37 4.63
C ASP A 196 -7.47 6.90 4.90
N HIS A 197 -7.53 6.51 6.17
CA HIS A 197 -7.87 5.17 6.59
C HIS A 197 -9.14 5.15 7.43
N TRP A 198 -10.15 4.54 6.84
CA TRP A 198 -11.45 4.31 7.44
C TRP A 198 -11.46 2.91 8.05
N ARG A 199 -11.33 2.85 9.38
CA ARG A 199 -11.35 1.62 10.17
C ARG A 199 -12.18 1.84 11.45
N GLY A 200 -12.81 0.79 11.95
CA GLY A 200 -13.61 0.78 13.17
C GLY A 200 -15.10 0.60 12.89
N ALA A 201 -15.84 0.14 13.91
CA ALA A 201 -17.29 -0.12 13.83
C ALA A 201 -18.06 1.09 13.26
N ARG A 202 -17.69 2.31 13.67
CA ARG A 202 -18.34 3.53 13.23
C ARG A 202 -18.12 3.87 11.75
N ALA A 203 -17.04 3.40 11.13
CA ALA A 203 -16.87 3.54 9.67
C ALA A 203 -17.99 2.82 8.90
N ARG A 204 -18.64 1.83 9.52
CA ARG A 204 -19.82 1.11 8.98
C ARG A 204 -21.14 1.85 9.21
N GLU A 205 -21.21 2.60 10.31
CA GLU A 205 -22.42 3.29 10.78
C GLU A 205 -22.56 4.69 10.21
N MET A 206 -21.44 5.41 9.97
CA MET A 206 -21.51 6.72 9.34
C MET A 206 -21.91 6.55 7.88
N SER A 207 -22.95 7.27 7.49
CA SER A 207 -23.08 7.68 6.11
C SER A 207 -21.83 8.51 5.78
N ILE A 208 -20.97 7.94 4.94
CA ILE A 208 -19.75 8.57 4.42
C ILE A 208 -19.90 9.99 3.83
N PRO A 209 -21.07 10.48 3.35
CA PRO A 209 -21.11 11.74 2.63
C PRO A 209 -20.51 12.91 3.39
N GLU A 210 -20.79 13.14 4.67
CA GLU A 210 -20.44 14.44 5.26
C GLU A 210 -18.95 14.62 5.54
N GLY A 211 -18.30 13.61 6.13
CA GLY A 211 -16.89 13.70 6.52
C GLY A 211 -15.93 13.63 5.32
N ILE A 212 -16.15 12.66 4.42
CA ILE A 212 -15.27 12.46 3.25
C ILE A 212 -15.47 13.58 2.24
N THR A 213 -16.72 13.95 1.94
CA THR A 213 -17.00 14.99 0.95
C THR A 213 -16.39 16.31 1.37
N LYS A 214 -16.44 16.65 2.67
CA LYS A 214 -15.78 17.85 3.19
C LYS A 214 -14.29 17.85 2.90
N TYR A 215 -13.57 16.77 3.22
CA TYR A 215 -12.15 16.69 2.90
C TYR A 215 -11.90 16.76 1.39
N LEU A 216 -12.66 16.02 0.59
CA LEU A 216 -12.47 16.01 -0.86
C LEU A 216 -12.69 17.39 -1.47
N GLN A 217 -13.65 18.18 -0.96
CA GLN A 217 -13.87 19.56 -1.38
C GLN A 217 -12.69 20.48 -1.02
N GLU A 218 -12.01 20.23 0.10
CA GLU A 218 -10.86 21.03 0.54
C GLU A 218 -9.54 20.59 -0.13
N MET A 219 -9.45 19.37 -0.69
CA MET A 219 -8.25 18.77 -1.32
C MET A 219 -7.82 19.39 -2.66
N GLY A 220 -8.12 20.66 -2.90
CA GLY A 220 -7.91 21.34 -4.19
C GLY A 220 -6.46 21.45 -4.67
N GLN A 221 -5.45 21.06 -3.87
CA GLN A 221 -4.02 21.04 -4.25
C GLN A 221 -3.35 19.67 -4.12
N VAL A 222 -4.10 18.64 -3.72
CA VAL A 222 -3.59 17.29 -3.49
C VAL A 222 -3.28 16.61 -4.81
N GLU A 223 -2.07 16.05 -4.91
CA GLU A 223 -1.57 15.33 -6.08
C GLU A 223 -1.69 13.80 -5.91
N GLU A 224 -1.64 13.31 -4.68
CA GLU A 224 -1.82 11.89 -4.35
C GLU A 224 -2.88 11.71 -3.26
N TYR A 225 -3.92 10.94 -3.55
CA TYR A 225 -4.95 10.58 -2.59
C TYR A 225 -5.03 9.06 -2.42
N LYS A 226 -4.91 8.61 -1.16
CA LYS A 226 -4.97 7.20 -0.77
C LYS A 226 -6.11 6.95 0.19
N LEU A 227 -7.18 6.32 -0.27
CA LEU A 227 -8.29 5.89 0.58
C LEU A 227 -8.19 4.39 0.86
N HIS A 228 -8.18 4.04 2.14
CA HIS A 228 -8.19 2.66 2.61
C HIS A 228 -9.37 2.44 3.54
N GLY A 229 -10.22 1.44 3.29
CA GLY A 229 -11.27 1.12 4.28
C GLY A 229 -12.13 -0.07 3.89
N ARG A 230 -12.19 -1.07 4.76
CA ARG A 230 -12.94 -2.34 4.56
C ARG A 230 -14.43 -2.25 4.89
N GLU A 231 -14.85 -1.16 5.50
CA GLU A 231 -16.00 -1.14 6.39
C GLU A 231 -17.10 -0.17 5.93
N LEU A 232 -17.13 0.16 4.64
CA LEU A 232 -18.08 1.13 4.09
C LEU A 232 -19.35 0.42 3.60
N GLU A 233 -20.18 -0.08 4.54
CA GLU A 233 -21.36 -0.91 4.22
C GLU A 233 -22.60 -0.05 3.84
N ASN A 234 -22.86 1.07 4.53
CA ASN A 234 -24.13 1.82 4.43
C ASN A 234 -24.02 3.22 3.81
N VAL A 235 -23.21 3.37 2.76
CA VAL A 235 -22.98 4.69 2.15
C VAL A 235 -23.99 4.95 1.05
N THR A 236 -24.80 5.98 1.24
CA THR A 236 -25.56 6.60 0.16
C THR A 236 -24.60 7.09 -0.94
N PRO A 237 -24.90 6.83 -2.22
CA PRO A 237 -24.08 7.32 -3.32
C PRO A 237 -23.86 8.83 -3.20
N ILE A 238 -22.60 9.25 -3.12
CA ILE A 238 -22.24 10.66 -3.28
C ILE A 238 -22.37 10.95 -4.77
N MET A 239 -23.36 11.75 -5.15
CA MET A 239 -23.59 12.19 -6.54
C MET A 239 -22.78 13.45 -6.89
N ASP A 240 -21.93 13.94 -5.98
CA ASP A 240 -21.20 15.18 -6.21
C ASP A 240 -20.02 14.94 -7.17
N ASP A 241 -19.95 15.76 -8.23
CA ASP A 241 -18.80 15.85 -9.15
C ASP A 241 -17.66 16.63 -8.49
N ILE A 242 -17.02 16.01 -7.50
CA ILE A 242 -15.94 16.64 -6.73
C ILE A 242 -14.69 16.77 -7.61
N ARG A 243 -14.34 18.02 -7.93
CA ARG A 243 -13.22 18.34 -8.82
C ARG A 243 -11.90 18.38 -8.05
N LEU A 244 -10.96 17.52 -8.46
CA LEU A 244 -9.60 17.48 -7.93
C LEU A 244 -8.59 17.74 -9.08
N PRO A 245 -8.41 19.02 -9.48
CA PRO A 245 -7.71 19.37 -10.72
C PRO A 245 -6.21 19.09 -10.73
N PHE A 246 -5.59 18.83 -9.57
CA PHE A 246 -4.17 18.52 -9.44
C PHE A 246 -3.91 17.05 -9.08
N LEU A 247 -4.96 16.24 -8.91
CA LEU A 247 -4.80 14.84 -8.53
C LEU A 247 -4.16 14.05 -9.68
N ARG A 248 -3.00 13.48 -9.41
CA ARG A 248 -2.21 12.66 -10.35
C ARG A 248 -2.25 11.17 -10.01
N ALA A 249 -2.40 10.83 -8.72
CA ALA A 249 -2.48 9.44 -8.27
C ALA A 249 -3.66 9.22 -7.32
N LEU A 250 -4.50 8.23 -7.62
CA LEU A 250 -5.66 7.85 -6.83
C LEU A 250 -5.59 6.38 -6.41
N TYR A 251 -5.70 6.12 -5.10
CA TYR A 251 -5.88 4.77 -4.57
C TYR A 251 -7.25 4.70 -3.92
N ALA A 252 -8.16 3.91 -4.49
CA ALA A 252 -9.54 3.80 -4.03
C ALA A 252 -10.08 2.39 -4.28
N GLY A 253 -10.73 1.80 -3.29
CA GLY A 253 -11.38 0.49 -3.40
C GLY A 253 -12.90 0.53 -3.45
N ASP A 254 -13.46 1.73 -3.30
CA ASP A 254 -14.90 1.97 -3.22
C ASP A 254 -15.40 2.61 -4.53
N PRO A 255 -16.36 1.99 -5.23
CA PRO A 255 -16.84 2.47 -6.52
C PRO A 255 -17.52 3.84 -6.39
N ARG A 256 -18.08 4.18 -5.23
CA ARG A 256 -18.75 5.47 -5.01
C ARG A 256 -17.75 6.63 -5.03
N ILE A 257 -16.54 6.41 -4.52
CA ILE A 257 -15.46 7.41 -4.52
C ILE A 257 -14.89 7.60 -5.92
N LEU A 258 -14.71 6.50 -6.66
CA LEU A 258 -14.34 6.57 -8.08
C LEU A 258 -15.38 7.38 -8.87
N ARG A 259 -16.67 7.18 -8.57
CA ARG A 259 -17.79 7.91 -9.18
C ARG A 259 -17.99 9.33 -8.67
N SER A 260 -17.40 9.78 -7.57
CA SER A 260 -17.55 11.19 -7.13
C SER A 260 -16.41 12.08 -7.58
N ILE A 261 -15.25 11.52 -7.97
CA ILE A 261 -14.07 12.32 -8.30
C ILE A 261 -13.98 12.63 -9.80
N VAL A 262 -13.77 13.91 -10.13
CA VAL A 262 -13.36 14.39 -11.46
C VAL A 262 -11.92 14.89 -11.38
N ALA A 263 -10.99 14.18 -12.00
CA ALA A 263 -9.55 14.43 -11.90
C ALA A 263 -8.88 14.46 -13.28
N PRO A 264 -8.87 15.61 -13.98
CA PRO A 264 -8.40 15.70 -15.36
C PRO A 264 -6.89 15.44 -15.54
N LYS A 265 -6.10 15.62 -14.47
CA LYS A 265 -4.65 15.35 -14.47
C LYS A 265 -4.29 13.97 -13.91
N LEU A 266 -5.26 13.08 -13.75
CA LEU A 266 -5.01 11.76 -13.18
C LEU A 266 -4.16 10.92 -14.13
N GLU A 267 -3.03 10.44 -13.64
CA GLU A 267 -2.06 9.62 -14.39
C GLU A 267 -2.04 8.18 -13.85
N GLU A 268 -2.28 7.99 -12.55
CA GLU A 268 -2.19 6.69 -11.89
C GLU A 268 -3.45 6.36 -11.10
N VAL A 269 -3.97 5.15 -11.31
CA VAL A 269 -5.09 4.62 -10.53
C VAL A 269 -4.74 3.26 -9.94
N TYR A 270 -5.06 3.10 -8.66
CA TYR A 270 -4.91 1.88 -7.90
C TYR A 270 -6.26 1.50 -7.29
N VAL A 271 -6.93 0.53 -7.92
CA VAL A 271 -8.19 -0.01 -7.43
C VAL A 271 -7.92 -1.28 -6.66
N GLN A 272 -7.99 -1.24 -5.33
CA GLN A 272 -7.85 -2.42 -4.49
C GLN A 272 -9.14 -2.68 -3.74
N LEU A 273 -9.73 -3.86 -3.90
CA LEU A 273 -10.98 -4.16 -3.22
C LEU A 273 -10.82 -4.22 -1.71
N PHE A 274 -11.74 -3.54 -1.03
CA PHE A 274 -11.91 -3.68 0.41
C PHE A 274 -13.16 -4.49 0.77
N ASN A 275 -14.20 -4.44 -0.08
CA ASN A 275 -15.41 -5.26 0.03
C ASN A 275 -15.53 -6.19 -1.19
N LYS A 276 -15.88 -7.46 -0.96
CA LYS A 276 -16.09 -8.46 -2.03
C LYS A 276 -17.29 -8.12 -2.90
N GLU A 277 -18.26 -7.37 -2.39
CA GLU A 277 -19.45 -6.95 -3.13
C GLU A 277 -19.10 -5.94 -4.25
N PHE A 278 -18.00 -5.21 -4.11
CA PHE A 278 -17.57 -4.22 -5.11
C PHE A 278 -16.72 -4.81 -6.23
N ARG A 279 -16.56 -6.15 -6.27
CA ARG A 279 -15.71 -6.86 -7.24
C ARG A 279 -16.00 -6.50 -8.69
N GLU A 280 -17.28 -6.36 -9.02
CA GLU A 280 -17.75 -6.11 -10.38
C GLU A 280 -17.99 -4.60 -10.58
N ALA A 281 -18.62 -3.92 -9.60
CA ALA A 281 -18.98 -2.51 -9.70
C ALA A 281 -17.78 -1.54 -9.85
N ASN A 282 -16.59 -1.92 -9.40
CA ASN A 282 -15.40 -1.08 -9.47
C ASN A 282 -14.88 -0.85 -10.89
N LEU A 283 -15.05 -1.80 -11.81
CA LEU A 283 -14.61 -1.63 -13.20
C LEU A 283 -15.49 -0.62 -13.94
N SER A 284 -16.81 -0.80 -13.87
CA SER A 284 -17.78 0.19 -14.33
C SER A 284 -17.53 1.59 -13.74
N ALA A 285 -17.23 1.67 -12.43
CA ALA A 285 -16.94 2.95 -11.78
C ALA A 285 -15.63 3.59 -12.27
N LEU A 286 -14.59 2.78 -12.51
CA LEU A 286 -13.33 3.24 -13.09
C LEU A 286 -13.53 3.73 -14.53
N LEU A 287 -14.26 3.00 -15.36
CA LEU A 287 -14.57 3.42 -16.73
C LEU A 287 -15.25 4.79 -16.75
N LEU A 288 -16.32 4.95 -15.95
CA LEU A 288 -17.02 6.22 -15.84
C LEU A 288 -16.10 7.34 -15.34
N GLN A 289 -15.20 7.04 -14.40
CA GLN A 289 -14.24 8.01 -13.88
C GLN A 289 -13.27 8.48 -14.98
N ILE A 290 -12.77 7.57 -15.81
CA ILE A 290 -11.88 7.88 -16.94
C ILE A 290 -12.60 8.78 -17.96
N GLU A 291 -13.78 8.35 -18.39
CA GLU A 291 -14.60 9.06 -19.39
C GLU A 291 -14.95 10.47 -18.91
N ARG A 292 -15.44 10.60 -17.67
CA ARG A 292 -15.84 11.89 -17.10
C ARG A 292 -14.65 12.79 -16.81
N SER A 293 -13.52 12.24 -16.37
CA SER A 293 -12.33 13.04 -16.07
C SER A 293 -11.57 13.45 -17.32
N GLY A 294 -11.72 12.74 -18.43
CA GLY A 294 -10.93 12.95 -19.64
C GLY A 294 -9.42 12.80 -19.40
N CYS A 295 -9.04 11.94 -18.44
CA CYS A 295 -7.67 11.84 -17.97
C CYS A 295 -6.83 10.93 -18.88
N ALA A 296 -5.52 11.18 -18.91
CA ALA A 296 -4.55 10.40 -19.68
C ALA A 296 -3.83 9.39 -18.77
N LEU A 297 -4.51 8.31 -18.41
CA LEU A 297 -3.93 7.30 -17.52
C LEU A 297 -2.67 6.68 -18.13
N ARG A 298 -1.60 6.64 -17.32
CA ARG A 298 -0.32 6.00 -17.62
C ARG A 298 -0.16 4.71 -16.84
N LYS A 299 -0.80 4.59 -15.68
CA LYS A 299 -0.71 3.40 -14.83
C LYS A 299 -2.05 2.99 -14.24
N ILE A 300 -2.39 1.71 -14.40
CA ILE A 300 -3.56 1.08 -13.79
C ILE A 300 -3.09 -0.11 -12.97
N THR A 301 -3.48 -0.14 -11.70
CA THR A 301 -3.32 -1.31 -10.82
C THR A 301 -4.69 -1.76 -10.33
N LEU A 302 -5.10 -2.98 -10.65
CA LEU A 302 -6.36 -3.57 -10.21
C LEU A 302 -6.06 -4.76 -9.29
N GLY A 303 -6.49 -4.66 -8.03
CA GLY A 303 -6.39 -5.69 -7.02
C GLY A 303 -7.75 -6.32 -6.73
N ASP A 304 -7.83 -7.63 -6.94
CA ASP A 304 -8.97 -8.52 -6.68
C ASP A 304 -10.25 -8.24 -7.48
N CYS A 305 -10.23 -7.29 -8.41
CA CYS A 305 -11.37 -7.00 -9.28
C CYS A 305 -11.67 -8.20 -10.18
N ILE A 306 -12.95 -8.59 -10.30
CA ILE A 306 -13.34 -9.64 -11.24
C ILE A 306 -13.50 -8.95 -12.61
N PRO A 307 -12.70 -9.31 -13.62
CA PRO A 307 -12.85 -8.71 -14.93
C PRO A 307 -14.21 -9.07 -15.52
N VAL A 308 -15.06 -8.08 -15.77
CA VAL A 308 -16.11 -8.19 -16.77
C VAL A 308 -15.44 -7.85 -18.09
N VAL A 309 -15.34 -8.82 -18.99
CA VAL A 309 -14.50 -8.74 -20.21
C VAL A 309 -14.74 -7.45 -21.00
N ASN A 310 -16.01 -7.13 -21.27
CA ASN A 310 -16.38 -5.93 -22.02
C ASN A 310 -16.02 -4.62 -21.31
N GLU A 311 -16.20 -4.55 -19.98
CA GLU A 311 -15.85 -3.35 -19.20
C GLU A 311 -14.33 -3.16 -19.16
N PHE A 312 -13.58 -4.24 -18.97
CA PHE A 312 -12.14 -4.19 -18.97
C PHE A 312 -11.58 -3.74 -20.31
N ILE A 313 -12.08 -4.30 -21.42
CA ILE A 313 -11.74 -3.87 -22.78
C ILE A 313 -12.08 -2.38 -22.98
N SER A 314 -13.21 -1.92 -22.45
CA SER A 314 -13.61 -0.51 -22.54
C SER A 314 -12.67 0.40 -21.76
N ILE A 315 -12.21 0.00 -20.57
CA ILE A 315 -11.19 0.72 -19.79
C ILE A 315 -9.88 0.83 -20.58
N LEU A 316 -9.43 -0.27 -21.21
CA LEU A 316 -8.22 -0.26 -22.03
C LEU A 316 -8.37 0.69 -23.22
N ARG A 317 -9.53 0.66 -23.90
CA ARG A 317 -9.83 1.56 -25.03
C ARG A 317 -9.88 3.03 -24.61
N ALA A 318 -10.42 3.32 -23.43
CA ALA A 318 -10.46 4.66 -22.86
C ALA A 318 -9.09 5.15 -22.35
N SER A 319 -8.08 4.26 -22.29
CA SER A 319 -6.74 4.54 -21.75
C SER A 319 -5.61 4.29 -22.77
N PRO A 320 -5.62 4.94 -23.95
CA PRO A 320 -4.62 4.67 -25.00
C PRO A 320 -3.18 5.05 -24.59
N THR A 321 -3.03 5.90 -23.58
CA THR A 321 -1.74 6.33 -23.02
C THR A 321 -1.17 5.37 -21.97
N LEU A 322 -1.85 4.26 -21.67
CA LEU A 322 -1.45 3.34 -20.61
C LEU A 322 -0.07 2.73 -20.88
N GLU A 323 0.86 2.91 -19.95
CA GLU A 323 2.24 2.42 -19.99
C GLU A 323 2.43 1.20 -19.07
N GLU A 324 1.76 1.18 -17.91
CA GLU A 324 1.86 0.11 -16.92
C GLU A 324 0.47 -0.44 -16.53
N LEU A 325 0.29 -1.76 -16.67
CA LEU A 325 -0.89 -2.48 -16.19
C LEU A 325 -0.47 -3.52 -15.17
N THR A 326 -1.04 -3.45 -13.97
CA THR A 326 -0.83 -4.44 -12.90
C THR A 326 -2.16 -5.04 -12.47
N LEU A 327 -2.25 -6.35 -12.50
CA LEU A 327 -3.45 -7.11 -12.12
C LEU A 327 -3.05 -8.03 -10.97
N THR A 328 -3.73 -7.91 -9.83
CA THR A 328 -3.46 -8.70 -8.62
C THR A 328 -4.71 -9.50 -8.25
N PHE A 329 -4.56 -10.79 -7.98
CA PHE A 329 -5.67 -11.68 -7.65
C PHE A 329 -5.30 -12.56 -6.45
N THR A 330 -5.99 -12.39 -5.33
CA THR A 330 -5.87 -13.19 -4.09
C THR A 330 -6.75 -14.45 -4.09
N GLY A 331 -7.58 -14.62 -5.13
CA GLY A 331 -8.54 -15.71 -5.27
C GLY A 331 -8.72 -16.14 -6.72
N TRP A 332 -7.68 -16.68 -7.33
CA TRP A 332 -7.72 -17.23 -8.69
C TRP A 332 -8.69 -18.40 -8.81
N ASN A 333 -9.59 -18.38 -9.81
CA ASN A 333 -10.54 -19.44 -10.08
C ASN A 333 -10.83 -19.52 -11.59
N ASP A 334 -11.59 -20.53 -12.01
CA ASP A 334 -11.90 -20.77 -13.43
C ASP A 334 -12.60 -19.58 -14.10
N ARG A 335 -13.48 -18.87 -13.38
CA ARG A 335 -14.14 -17.66 -13.90
C ARG A 335 -13.12 -16.57 -14.24
N VAL A 336 -12.21 -16.26 -13.32
CA VAL A 336 -11.15 -15.26 -13.54
C VAL A 336 -10.23 -15.70 -14.68
N ASN A 337 -9.88 -16.99 -14.73
CA ASN A 337 -9.04 -17.55 -15.77
C ASN A 337 -9.69 -17.43 -17.16
N SER A 338 -10.98 -17.75 -17.30
CA SER A 338 -11.72 -17.59 -18.56
C SER A 338 -11.79 -16.12 -18.99
N CYS A 339 -12.11 -15.21 -18.07
CA CYS A 339 -12.13 -13.77 -18.38
C CYS A 339 -10.75 -13.28 -18.87
N PHE A 340 -9.67 -13.78 -18.27
CA PHE A 340 -8.33 -13.42 -18.68
C PHE A 340 -7.98 -13.94 -20.09
N LEU A 341 -8.38 -15.17 -20.41
CA LEU A 341 -8.22 -15.75 -21.76
C LEU A 341 -8.93 -14.93 -22.83
N GLU A 342 -10.07 -14.33 -22.52
CA GLU A 342 -10.82 -13.47 -23.45
C GLU A 342 -10.23 -12.05 -23.58
N ILE A 343 -9.62 -11.54 -22.50
CA ILE A 343 -9.01 -10.21 -22.47
C ILE A 343 -7.66 -10.18 -23.21
N LEU A 344 -6.84 -11.22 -23.06
CA LEU A 344 -5.47 -11.25 -23.59
C LEU A 344 -5.37 -11.02 -25.11
N PRO A 345 -6.23 -11.61 -25.97
CA PRO A 345 -6.24 -11.32 -27.39
C PRO A 345 -6.45 -9.84 -27.71
N SER A 346 -7.08 -9.07 -26.82
CA SER A 346 -7.27 -7.63 -26.99
C SER A 346 -5.99 -6.82 -26.79
N LEU A 347 -4.93 -7.44 -26.25
CA LEU A 347 -3.58 -6.86 -26.17
C LEU A 347 -2.73 -7.16 -27.41
N HIS A 348 -3.20 -8.05 -28.30
CA HIS A 348 -2.51 -8.40 -29.55
C HIS A 348 -2.56 -7.24 -30.53
N ILE A 349 -1.54 -7.17 -31.39
CA ILE A 349 -1.58 -6.32 -32.57
C ILE A 349 -2.34 -7.08 -33.65
N LYS A 350 -3.58 -6.68 -33.91
CA LYS A 350 -4.32 -7.14 -35.09
C LYS A 350 -3.69 -6.50 -36.32
N GLY A 351 -3.60 -7.27 -37.42
CA GLY A 351 -3.03 -6.81 -38.68
C GLY A 351 -3.70 -5.54 -39.22
N GLU A 352 -3.04 -4.87 -40.16
CA GLU A 352 -3.54 -3.64 -40.80
C GLU A 352 -4.95 -3.86 -41.37
N GLY A 353 -5.98 -3.36 -40.69
CA GLY A 353 -7.36 -3.38 -41.20
C GLY A 353 -8.48 -3.52 -40.16
N GLU A 354 -8.25 -4.21 -39.03
CA GLU A 354 -9.33 -4.51 -38.08
C GLU A 354 -8.99 -4.11 -36.63
N GLY A 355 -9.34 -2.87 -36.27
CA GLY A 355 -9.31 -2.39 -34.89
C GLY A 355 -7.90 -2.22 -34.32
N GLY A 356 -7.41 -0.97 -34.29
CA GLY A 356 -6.10 -0.65 -33.75
C GLY A 356 -5.84 -1.19 -32.33
N VAL A 357 -4.55 -1.30 -31.97
CA VAL A 357 -4.10 -1.76 -30.65
C VAL A 357 -4.74 -0.92 -29.55
N LEU A 358 -5.43 -1.55 -28.60
CA LEU A 358 -6.17 -0.83 -27.54
C LEU A 358 -5.25 0.02 -26.66
N VAL A 359 -4.07 -0.51 -26.33
CA VAL A 359 -3.09 0.13 -25.43
C VAL A 359 -1.72 0.17 -26.10
N PRO A 360 -1.53 1.04 -27.11
CA PRO A 360 -0.32 1.07 -27.93
C PRO A 360 0.93 1.43 -27.12
N ARG A 361 0.79 2.14 -25.98
CA ARG A 361 1.93 2.54 -25.14
C ARG A 361 2.31 1.56 -24.02
N LEU A 362 1.59 0.47 -23.86
CA LEU A 362 1.84 -0.49 -22.77
C LEU A 362 3.25 -1.09 -22.90
N THR A 363 4.11 -0.80 -21.93
CA THR A 363 5.48 -1.35 -21.86
C THR A 363 5.64 -2.35 -20.73
N LYS A 364 4.75 -2.30 -19.72
CA LYS A 364 4.82 -3.15 -18.53
C LYS A 364 3.48 -3.81 -18.22
N LEU A 365 3.50 -5.13 -18.16
CA LEU A 365 2.36 -5.95 -17.74
C LEU A 365 2.77 -6.80 -16.54
N ASN A 366 2.13 -6.61 -15.39
CA ASN A 366 2.34 -7.44 -14.21
C ASN A 366 1.05 -8.19 -13.88
N VAL A 367 1.14 -9.52 -13.76
CA VAL A 367 0.06 -10.38 -13.30
C VAL A 367 0.53 -11.05 -12.01
N ILE A 368 -0.12 -10.71 -10.91
CA ILE A 368 0.23 -11.18 -9.58
C ILE A 368 -0.92 -12.04 -9.08
N VAL A 369 -0.72 -13.35 -9.04
CA VAL A 369 -1.66 -14.32 -8.52
C VAL A 369 -1.19 -14.76 -7.14
N GLN A 370 -1.91 -14.37 -6.11
CA GLN A 370 -1.76 -14.92 -4.77
C GLN A 370 -2.93 -15.87 -4.55
N HIS A 371 -2.67 -17.13 -4.27
CA HIS A 371 -3.75 -18.09 -4.05
C HIS A 371 -3.58 -18.77 -2.70
N LYS A 372 -4.57 -18.59 -1.81
CA LYS A 372 -4.64 -19.30 -0.54
C LYS A 372 -5.40 -20.61 -0.76
N HIS A 373 -4.67 -21.71 -0.95
CA HIS A 373 -5.29 -23.01 -1.22
C HIS A 373 -5.44 -23.82 0.07
N LYS A 374 -6.60 -24.45 0.26
CA LYS A 374 -6.79 -25.52 1.28
C LYS A 374 -6.64 -26.92 0.69
N SER A 375 -6.71 -27.05 -0.63
CA SER A 375 -6.47 -28.33 -1.35
C SER A 375 -5.02 -28.43 -1.88
N ARG A 376 -4.61 -29.66 -2.23
CA ARG A 376 -3.29 -30.02 -2.74
C ARG A 376 -3.02 -29.62 -4.19
N SER A 377 -4.03 -29.18 -4.94
CA SER A 377 -3.91 -28.86 -6.37
C SER A 377 -3.84 -27.35 -6.58
N VAL A 378 -2.83 -26.87 -7.32
CA VAL A 378 -2.81 -25.49 -7.83
C VAL A 378 -3.92 -25.32 -8.86
N PRO A 379 -4.72 -24.24 -8.80
CA PRO A 379 -5.75 -24.01 -9.81
C PRO A 379 -5.11 -23.88 -11.19
N SER A 380 -5.82 -24.38 -12.21
CA SER A 380 -5.36 -24.30 -13.59
C SER A 380 -5.10 -22.84 -13.98
N MET A 381 -3.85 -22.53 -14.34
CA MET A 381 -3.45 -21.23 -14.87
C MET A 381 -3.34 -21.32 -16.39
N SER A 382 -4.41 -21.79 -17.04
CA SER A 382 -4.37 -22.02 -18.48
C SER A 382 -4.19 -20.73 -19.28
N PHE A 383 -4.38 -19.55 -18.69
CA PHE A 383 -3.97 -18.29 -19.30
C PHE A 383 -2.46 -18.15 -19.56
N LEU A 384 -1.62 -18.90 -18.82
CA LEU A 384 -0.17 -19.00 -19.05
C LEU A 384 0.19 -19.89 -20.25
N LYS A 385 -0.80 -20.42 -20.98
CA LYS A 385 -0.59 -21.14 -22.24
C LYS A 385 -0.12 -20.17 -23.33
N ASP A 386 -0.45 -20.50 -24.57
CA ASP A 386 -0.04 -19.78 -25.76
C ASP A 386 -0.63 -18.37 -25.81
N THR A 387 -1.83 -18.09 -25.29
CA THR A 387 -2.45 -16.76 -25.48
C THR A 387 -1.65 -15.59 -24.90
N LEU A 388 -1.09 -15.71 -23.68
CA LEU A 388 -0.24 -14.67 -23.10
C LEU A 388 1.13 -14.62 -23.80
N ILE A 389 1.71 -15.79 -24.07
CA ILE A 389 3.01 -15.90 -24.73
C ILE A 389 2.92 -15.29 -26.14
N GLU A 390 1.95 -15.72 -26.93
CA GLU A 390 1.60 -15.19 -28.26
C GLU A 390 1.32 -13.69 -28.19
N ALA A 391 0.58 -13.18 -27.19
CA ALA A 391 0.36 -11.75 -27.04
C ALA A 391 1.67 -10.97 -26.91
N VAL A 392 2.56 -11.48 -26.07
CA VAL A 392 3.85 -10.83 -25.79
C VAL A 392 4.79 -10.97 -26.96
N GLU A 393 4.91 -12.16 -27.55
CA GLU A 393 5.73 -12.43 -28.73
C GLU A 393 5.25 -11.65 -29.94
N ASN A 394 3.94 -11.62 -30.19
CA ASN A 394 3.33 -10.81 -31.25
C ASN A 394 3.78 -9.35 -31.10
N ARG A 395 3.63 -8.76 -29.92
CA ARG A 395 3.98 -7.37 -29.68
C ARG A 395 5.48 -7.09 -29.64
N ARG A 396 6.31 -8.08 -29.31
CA ARG A 396 7.77 -7.97 -29.30
C ARG A 396 8.35 -8.04 -30.71
N ASN A 397 7.79 -8.93 -31.54
CA ASN A 397 8.29 -9.25 -32.88
C ASN A 397 7.75 -8.28 -33.94
N HIS A 398 6.52 -7.79 -33.79
CA HIS A 398 5.94 -6.84 -34.74
C HIS A 398 6.39 -5.40 -34.41
N GLN A 399 7.14 -4.79 -35.32
CA GLN A 399 7.42 -3.36 -35.28
C GLN A 399 6.33 -2.60 -36.02
N VAL A 400 5.21 -2.34 -35.35
CA VAL A 400 4.18 -1.43 -35.86
C VAL A 400 4.47 -0.03 -35.37
N ALA A 401 4.52 0.95 -36.28
CA ALA A 401 4.78 2.34 -35.94
C ALA A 401 3.76 2.83 -34.89
N GLY A 402 4.26 3.43 -33.80
CA GLY A 402 3.43 3.94 -32.71
C GLY A 402 3.02 2.90 -31.64
N VAL A 403 3.35 1.62 -31.81
CA VAL A 403 3.12 0.59 -30.79
C VAL A 403 4.41 0.29 -30.03
N ALA A 404 4.40 0.56 -28.73
CA ALA A 404 5.50 0.27 -27.82
C ALA A 404 5.67 -1.25 -27.62
N LYS A 405 6.93 -1.69 -27.59
CA LYS A 405 7.29 -3.07 -27.22
C LYS A 405 6.99 -3.29 -25.73
N LEU A 406 6.50 -4.48 -25.39
CA LEU A 406 6.41 -4.91 -23.99
C LEU A 406 7.83 -5.17 -23.47
N ALA A 407 8.36 -4.21 -22.70
CA ALA A 407 9.71 -4.26 -22.15
C ALA A 407 9.79 -5.13 -20.89
N SER A 408 8.70 -5.24 -20.13
CA SER A 408 8.65 -6.02 -18.90
C SER A 408 7.30 -6.70 -18.75
N VAL A 409 7.29 -8.03 -18.86
CA VAL A 409 6.14 -8.86 -18.50
C VAL A 409 6.54 -9.66 -17.27
N GLN A 410 5.80 -9.48 -16.18
CA GLN A 410 6.04 -10.22 -14.96
C GLN A 410 4.82 -11.01 -14.54
N VAL A 411 5.00 -12.32 -14.33
CA VAL A 411 3.98 -13.18 -13.74
C VAL A 411 4.50 -13.66 -12.41
N TRP A 412 3.81 -13.26 -11.34
CA TRP A 412 4.11 -13.65 -9.97
C TRP A 412 3.01 -14.57 -9.49
N VAL A 413 3.36 -15.80 -9.15
CA VAL A 413 2.41 -16.74 -8.58
C VAL A 413 2.88 -17.09 -7.18
N ALA A 414 2.08 -16.78 -6.17
CA ALA A 414 2.33 -17.17 -4.79
C ALA A 414 1.22 -18.09 -4.31
N VAL A 415 1.55 -19.36 -4.04
CA VAL A 415 0.60 -20.33 -3.50
C VAL A 415 0.89 -20.50 -2.01
N LEU A 416 -0.10 -20.16 -1.17
CA LEU A 416 -0.05 -20.43 0.25
C LEU A 416 -0.71 -21.78 0.52
N VAL A 417 0.05 -22.72 1.09
CA VAL A 417 -0.40 -24.07 1.46
C VAL A 417 -0.01 -24.43 2.89
N GLU A 418 -0.60 -25.50 3.42
CA GLU A 418 -0.22 -26.07 4.70
C GLU A 418 1.16 -26.78 4.61
N TRP A 419 1.82 -26.95 5.76
CA TRP A 419 3.23 -27.34 5.85
C TRP A 419 3.56 -28.73 5.31
N ASP A 420 2.62 -29.67 5.43
CA ASP A 420 2.75 -31.04 4.97
C ASP A 420 2.38 -31.20 3.48
N MET A 421 1.89 -30.14 2.83
CA MET A 421 1.46 -30.18 1.45
C MET A 421 2.64 -30.01 0.50
N VAL A 422 2.63 -30.82 -0.55
CA VAL A 422 3.49 -30.66 -1.72
C VAL A 422 2.67 -29.99 -2.81
N VAL A 423 3.18 -28.88 -3.34
CA VAL A 423 2.55 -28.11 -4.40
C VAL A 423 3.23 -28.47 -5.70
N SER A 424 2.48 -29.10 -6.58
CA SER A 424 2.86 -29.23 -7.97
C SER A 424 2.28 -28.08 -8.78
N PRO A 425 3.04 -27.44 -9.67
CA PRO A 425 2.47 -26.47 -10.60
C PRO A 425 1.45 -27.13 -11.52
N GLY A 426 1.41 -28.47 -11.61
CA GLY A 426 0.52 -29.23 -12.47
C GLY A 426 1.15 -29.54 -13.83
N VAL A 427 0.75 -30.67 -14.42
CA VAL A 427 1.31 -31.19 -15.67
C VAL A 427 1.26 -30.13 -16.78
N GLY A 428 2.41 -29.84 -17.39
CA GLY A 428 2.59 -28.88 -18.48
C GLY A 428 2.75 -27.40 -18.05
N ASN A 429 2.62 -27.05 -16.77
CA ASN A 429 2.84 -25.66 -16.32
C ASN A 429 4.33 -25.30 -16.22
N VAL A 430 5.20 -26.28 -16.00
CA VAL A 430 6.66 -26.11 -15.96
C VAL A 430 7.21 -25.71 -17.32
N GLU A 431 6.83 -26.44 -18.36
CA GLU A 431 7.19 -26.16 -19.76
C GLU A 431 6.73 -24.77 -20.18
N ARG A 432 5.49 -24.40 -19.83
CA ARG A 432 4.93 -23.05 -20.08
C ARG A 432 5.74 -21.96 -19.40
N TRP A 433 6.17 -22.21 -18.16
CA TRP A 433 6.98 -21.27 -17.41
C TRP A 433 8.36 -21.05 -18.03
N ASN A 434 8.97 -22.14 -18.49
CA ASN A 434 10.25 -22.08 -19.18
C ASN A 434 10.12 -21.31 -20.49
N ARG A 435 9.04 -21.52 -21.26
CA ARG A 435 8.74 -20.72 -22.46
C ARG A 435 8.60 -19.23 -22.17
N LEU A 436 7.95 -18.85 -21.07
CA LEU A 436 7.88 -17.43 -20.65
C LEU A 436 9.29 -16.87 -20.39
N LYS A 437 10.15 -17.62 -19.70
CA LYS A 437 11.55 -17.22 -19.42
C LYS A 437 12.39 -17.13 -20.71
N GLU A 438 12.27 -18.10 -21.60
CA GLU A 438 12.93 -18.11 -22.93
C GLU A 438 12.49 -16.92 -23.77
N GLY A 439 11.20 -16.56 -23.70
CA GLY A 439 10.63 -15.34 -24.26
C GLY A 439 11.10 -14.04 -23.57
N GLY A 440 12.05 -14.10 -22.63
CA GLY A 440 12.62 -12.95 -21.92
C GLY A 440 11.70 -12.35 -20.84
N MET A 441 10.66 -13.06 -20.41
CA MET A 441 9.70 -12.59 -19.42
C MET A 441 10.12 -12.95 -18.00
N GLY A 442 9.84 -12.07 -17.05
CA GLY A 442 10.09 -12.31 -15.62
C GLY A 442 9.01 -13.20 -15.02
N ALA A 443 9.23 -14.51 -14.95
CA ALA A 443 8.26 -15.42 -14.37
C ALA A 443 8.77 -15.94 -13.00
N LEU A 444 8.10 -15.55 -11.90
CA LEU A 444 8.42 -15.99 -10.52
C LEU A 444 7.28 -16.77 -9.82
N PHE A 445 7.58 -18.00 -9.40
CA PHE A 445 6.64 -18.92 -8.75
C PHE A 445 7.15 -19.18 -7.32
N TYR A 446 6.32 -18.85 -6.35
CA TYR A 446 6.59 -18.94 -4.92
C TYR A 446 5.59 -19.88 -4.27
N VAL A 447 6.10 -20.85 -3.52
CA VAL A 447 5.32 -21.65 -2.57
C VAL A 447 5.60 -21.13 -1.17
N ILE A 448 4.55 -20.78 -0.43
CA ILE A 448 4.63 -20.29 0.94
C ILE A 448 3.95 -21.32 1.86
N GLY A 449 4.67 -21.78 2.88
CA GLY A 449 4.14 -22.70 3.90
C GLY A 449 4.51 -24.17 3.68
N GLY A 450 4.39 -24.70 2.46
CA GLY A 450 4.67 -26.11 2.15
C GLY A 450 5.94 -26.35 1.33
N ARG A 451 6.02 -27.52 0.69
CA ARG A 451 7.11 -27.90 -0.22
C ARG A 451 6.67 -27.74 -1.67
N ALA A 452 7.57 -27.25 -2.52
CA ALA A 452 7.45 -27.41 -3.96
C ALA A 452 7.80 -28.86 -4.32
N ASP A 453 7.14 -29.43 -5.33
CA ASP A 453 7.62 -30.66 -5.95
C ASP A 453 8.90 -30.42 -6.75
N ASP A 454 9.62 -31.49 -7.08
CA ASP A 454 10.87 -31.41 -7.86
C ASP A 454 10.62 -30.95 -9.31
N GLU A 455 9.37 -31.04 -9.78
CA GLU A 455 8.95 -30.54 -11.09
C GLU A 455 8.74 -29.02 -11.10
N CYS A 456 8.72 -28.33 -9.97
CA CYS A 456 8.62 -26.87 -9.95
C CYS A 456 9.76 -26.20 -10.76
N PRO A 457 9.45 -25.19 -11.61
CA PRO A 457 10.45 -24.56 -12.46
C PRO A 457 11.63 -24.00 -11.65
N PRO A 458 12.86 -23.99 -12.24
CA PRO A 458 14.10 -23.79 -11.50
C PRO A 458 14.05 -22.51 -10.67
N HIS A 459 14.35 -22.76 -9.41
CA HIS A 459 13.98 -22.03 -8.22
C HIS A 459 14.80 -20.74 -8.00
N ILE A 460 14.08 -19.63 -7.79
CA ILE A 460 14.32 -18.84 -6.57
C ILE A 460 13.20 -19.24 -5.60
N SER A 461 13.13 -20.52 -5.24
CA SER A 461 12.38 -20.94 -4.06
C SER A 461 13.16 -20.39 -2.87
N CYS A 462 12.87 -19.14 -2.53
CA CYS A 462 13.12 -18.70 -1.19
C CYS A 462 12.11 -19.48 -0.34
N MET A 463 12.51 -20.66 0.15
CA MET A 463 11.84 -21.31 1.28
C MET A 463 12.04 -20.38 2.47
N ILE A 464 11.20 -19.35 2.55
CA ILE A 464 11.15 -18.55 3.76
C ILE A 464 10.38 -19.41 4.73
N ARG A 465 11.08 -20.11 5.64
CA ARG A 465 10.46 -20.82 6.76
C ARG A 465 9.58 -19.82 7.52
N VAL A 466 8.27 -19.90 7.35
CA VAL A 466 7.32 -19.01 8.03
C VAL A 466 6.76 -19.75 9.21
N ASN A 467 7.04 -19.29 10.43
CA ASN A 467 6.52 -19.88 11.65
C ASN A 467 5.05 -20.33 11.48
N PRO A 468 4.75 -21.65 11.62
CA PRO A 468 3.44 -22.24 11.34
C PRO A 468 2.31 -21.70 12.20
N ASP A 469 2.61 -21.02 13.31
CA ASP A 469 1.59 -20.47 14.17
C ASP A 469 0.75 -19.42 13.41
N PRO A 470 -0.54 -19.69 13.15
CA PRO A 470 -1.42 -18.77 12.44
C PRO A 470 -1.67 -17.48 13.23
N LYS A 471 -1.27 -17.44 14.51
CA LYS A 471 -1.26 -16.25 15.37
C LYS A 471 0.09 -15.54 15.38
N SER A 472 1.13 -16.09 14.75
CA SER A 472 2.43 -15.42 14.73
C SER A 472 2.31 -14.10 13.95
N PRO A 473 2.91 -13.01 14.45
CA PRO A 473 2.94 -11.74 13.73
C PRO A 473 3.52 -11.88 12.32
N ALA A 474 4.41 -12.84 12.07
CA ALA A 474 5.00 -13.11 10.76
C ALA A 474 4.01 -13.80 9.79
N TYR A 475 3.18 -14.71 10.29
CA TYR A 475 2.09 -15.34 9.50
C TYR A 475 0.98 -14.32 9.20
N LEU A 476 0.61 -13.52 10.20
CA LEU A 476 -0.44 -12.51 10.06
C LEU A 476 0.01 -11.30 9.24
N GLN A 477 1.26 -10.83 9.35
CA GLN A 477 1.82 -9.80 8.45
C GLN A 477 1.72 -10.20 6.98
N ARG A 478 1.78 -11.50 6.67
CA ARG A 478 1.73 -12.03 5.29
C ARG A 478 0.33 -12.35 4.79
N GLN A 479 -0.68 -12.48 5.66
CA GLN A 479 -2.06 -12.52 5.17
C GLN A 479 -2.50 -11.21 4.49
N TYR A 480 -1.73 -10.13 4.67
CA TYR A 480 -1.91 -8.79 4.12
C TYR A 480 -0.86 -8.38 3.06
N VAL A 481 0.08 -9.27 2.71
CA VAL A 481 0.86 -9.18 1.47
C VAL A 481 0.02 -9.82 0.39
#